data_AF-A0A9D9R519-F1
#
_entry.id   AF-A0A9D9R519-F1
#
_cell.length_a   1.000
_cell.length_b   1.000
_cell.length_c   1.000
_cell.angle_alpha   90.00
_cell.angle_beta   90.00
_cell.angle_gamma   90.00
#
_symmetry.space_group_name_H-M   'P 1'
#
loop_
_entity.id
_entity.type
_entity.pdbx_description
1 polymer ?
#
loop_
_entity_poly.entity_id
_entity_poly.type
_entity_poly.pdbx_seq_one_letter_code
_entity_poly.pdbx_strand_id
1 'polypeptide(L)'
;MDFNKTINRWHTGCVKYDGLQQNYGRSDLLPLWVADMDFEVCPAITEALRHRLEHQVFGYSIAPDSYWQSIQDWLLNRHRFSVERDELTFIPGIVRGLAMALQVFTDKGDKV
;
A
#
# COMPACT_ATOMS: atom_id res chain seq x y z
N MET A 1 1.93 -14.98 13.79
CA MET A 1 2.47 -13.61 13.96
C MET A 1 2.21 -13.23 15.40
N ASP A 2 3.17 -12.58 16.06
CA ASP A 2 3.01 -12.09 17.43
C ASP A 2 2.75 -10.58 17.39
N PHE A 3 1.51 -10.17 17.67
CA PHE A 3 1.10 -8.77 17.71
C PHE A 3 1.45 -8.07 19.03
N ASN A 4 1.94 -8.81 20.04
CA ASN A 4 2.42 -8.22 21.29
C ASN A 4 3.90 -7.79 21.21
N LYS A 5 4.61 -8.25 20.16
CA LYS A 5 6.00 -7.88 19.92
C LYS A 5 6.11 -6.38 19.69
N THR A 6 6.86 -5.70 20.55
CA THR A 6 7.18 -4.28 20.37
C THR A 6 8.26 -4.13 19.31
N ILE A 7 8.04 -3.22 18.36
CA ILE A 7 8.96 -2.93 17.25
C ILE A 7 9.36 -1.45 17.34
N ASN A 8 10.66 -1.19 17.42
CA ASN A 8 11.16 0.17 17.35
C ASN A 8 11.10 0.68 15.90
N ARG A 9 10.33 1.75 15.67
CA ARG A 9 10.18 2.40 14.36
C ARG A 9 10.83 3.78 14.28
N TRP A 10 11.45 4.26 15.36
CA TRP A 10 12.21 5.52 15.35
C TRP A 10 13.44 5.39 14.45
N HIS A 11 13.75 6.45 13.73
CA HIS A 11 14.91 6.56 12.83
C HIS A 11 14.92 5.50 11.71
N THR A 12 13.73 5.08 11.27
CA THR A 12 13.56 4.16 10.13
C THR A 12 13.20 4.90 8.84
N GLY A 13 13.03 6.22 8.89
CA GLY A 13 12.51 7.03 7.80
C GLY A 13 10.98 6.94 7.67
N CYS A 14 10.28 6.46 8.70
CA CYS A 14 8.83 6.29 8.63
C CYS A 14 8.09 7.61 8.96
N VAL A 15 7.02 7.90 8.22
CA VAL A 15 6.23 9.13 8.41
C VAL A 15 5.63 9.21 9.80
N LYS A 16 5.14 8.08 10.34
CA LYS A 16 4.41 8.04 11.61
C LYS A 16 5.23 8.56 12.80
N TYR A 17 6.49 8.15 12.92
CA TYR A 17 7.38 8.52 14.02
C TYR A 17 8.32 9.67 13.65
N ASP A 18 9.06 9.53 12.55
CA ASP A 18 10.11 10.50 12.17
C ASP A 18 9.51 11.80 11.59
N GLY A 19 8.24 11.77 11.17
CA GLY A 19 7.50 12.95 10.70
C GLY A 19 6.89 13.82 11.81
N LEU A 20 7.02 13.46 13.09
CA LEU A 20 6.37 14.19 14.19
C LEU A 20 6.82 15.64 14.30
N GLN A 21 8.13 15.89 14.23
CA GLN A 21 8.67 17.25 14.32
C GLN A 21 8.14 18.15 13.20
N GLN A 22 8.06 17.63 11.98
CA GLN A 22 7.57 18.37 10.82
C GLN A 22 6.07 18.64 10.89
N ASN A 23 5.27 17.65 11.29
CA ASN A 23 3.80 17.75 11.25
C ASN A 23 3.19 18.38 12.51
N TYR A 24 3.88 18.29 13.66
CA TYR A 24 3.34 18.71 14.96
C TYR A 24 4.28 19.62 15.76
N GLY A 25 5.46 19.95 15.24
CA GLY A 25 6.41 20.85 15.89
C GLY A 25 7.15 20.26 17.09
N ARG A 26 6.92 18.99 17.41
CA ARG A 26 7.62 18.26 18.48
C ARG A 26 7.81 16.79 18.12
N SER A 27 8.87 16.17 18.63
CA SER A 27 9.20 14.75 18.44
C SER A 27 8.96 13.86 19.67
N ASP A 28 8.50 14.42 20.78
CA ASP A 28 8.28 13.74 22.07
C ASP A 28 6.86 13.16 22.21
N LEU A 29 6.19 12.89 21.10
CA LEU A 29 4.79 12.43 21.05
C LEU A 29 4.69 10.92 20.86
N LEU A 30 3.63 10.31 21.39
CA LEU A 30 3.20 8.97 21.00
C LEU A 30 2.39 9.06 19.68
N PRO A 31 2.89 8.55 18.55
CA PRO A 31 2.24 8.77 17.26
C PRO A 31 1.10 7.76 17.02
N LEU A 32 -0.14 8.24 17.06
CA LEU A 32 -1.36 7.47 16.78
C LEU A 32 -2.22 8.11 15.67
N TRP A 33 -1.58 8.76 14.69
CA TRP A 33 -2.25 9.71 13.79
C TRP A 33 -2.41 9.22 12.34
N VAL A 34 -1.35 8.72 11.71
CA VAL A 34 -1.37 8.27 10.31
C VAL A 34 -1.67 6.78 10.22
N ALA A 35 -2.46 6.40 9.20
CA ALA A 35 -2.97 5.05 9.01
C ALA A 35 -1.91 4.09 8.43
N ASP A 36 -0.92 3.73 9.23
CA ASP A 36 -0.11 2.52 9.09
C ASP A 36 -0.03 1.78 10.45
N MET A 37 0.50 0.55 10.44
CA MET A 37 0.53 -0.31 11.64
C MET A 37 1.93 -0.43 12.23
N ASP A 38 1.99 -0.67 13.54
CA ASP A 38 3.25 -0.96 14.27
C ASP A 38 3.49 -2.47 14.40
N PHE A 39 3.11 -3.23 13.37
CA PHE A 39 3.27 -4.69 13.30
C PHE A 39 4.21 -5.07 12.17
N GLU A 40 4.86 -6.22 12.32
CA GLU A 40 5.53 -6.87 11.20
C GLU A 40 4.53 -7.20 10.09
N VAL A 41 4.97 -7.13 8.85
CA VAL A 41 4.19 -7.62 7.71
C VAL A 41 4.13 -9.16 7.74
N CYS A 42 3.10 -9.76 7.12
CA CYS A 42 2.94 -11.21 7.07
C CYS A 42 4.24 -11.89 6.56
N PRO A 43 4.75 -12.97 7.20
CA PRO A 43 6.00 -13.61 6.79
C PRO A 43 6.02 -14.01 5.31
N ALA A 44 4.88 -14.43 4.76
CA ALA A 44 4.75 -14.76 3.34
C ALA A 44 5.08 -13.58 2.40
N ILE A 45 4.77 -12.34 2.81
CA ILE A 45 5.08 -11.14 2.03
C ILE A 45 6.59 -10.86 2.10
N THR A 46 7.17 -10.89 3.31
CA THR A 46 8.62 -10.67 3.46
C THR A 46 9.42 -11.73 2.71
N GLU A 47 8.95 -12.98 2.71
CA GLU A 47 9.61 -14.06 2.00
C GLU A 47 9.56 -13.90 0.48
N ALA A 48 8.41 -13.50 -0.08
CA ALA A 48 8.30 -13.18 -1.50
C ALA A 48 9.24 -12.03 -1.91
N LEU A 49 9.41 -11.02 -1.05
CA LEU A 49 10.35 -9.93 -1.26
C LEU A 49 11.80 -10.41 -1.21
N ARG A 50 12.17 -11.26 -0.24
CA ARG A 50 13.52 -11.85 -0.16
C ARG A 50 13.85 -12.67 -1.40
N HIS A 51 12.96 -13.57 -1.81
CA HIS A 51 13.13 -14.35 -3.03
C HIS A 51 13.29 -13.45 -4.26
N ARG A 52 12.52 -12.35 -4.38
CA ARG A 52 12.71 -11.39 -5.46
C ARG A 52 14.09 -10.72 -5.43
N LEU A 53 14.64 -10.47 -4.24
CA LEU A 53 15.98 -9.87 -4.07
C LEU A 53 17.12 -10.83 -4.43
N GLU A 54 16.90 -12.15 -4.43
CA GLU A 54 17.89 -13.13 -4.91
C GLU A 54 18.21 -12.90 -6.39
N HIS A 55 17.24 -12.44 -7.18
CA HIS A 55 17.48 -11.96 -8.54
C HIS A 55 17.98 -10.51 -8.54
N GLN A 56 19.27 -10.33 -8.75
CA GLN A 56 19.98 -9.05 -8.58
C GLN A 56 19.73 -7.98 -9.66
N VAL A 57 18.84 -8.23 -10.63
CA VAL A 57 18.48 -7.25 -11.67
C VAL A 57 17.11 -6.64 -11.35
N PHE A 58 17.05 -5.32 -11.23
CA PHE A 58 15.87 -4.54 -10.83
C PHE A 58 15.39 -3.56 -11.92
N GLY A 59 15.44 -4.01 -13.17
CA GLY A 59 14.94 -3.25 -14.32
C GLY A 59 13.40 -3.18 -14.38
N TYR A 60 12.88 -2.76 -15.54
CA TYR A 60 11.45 -2.68 -15.78
C TYR A 60 10.75 -4.02 -15.53
N SER A 61 9.66 -3.98 -14.80
CA SER A 61 8.87 -5.15 -14.41
C SER A 61 7.51 -5.12 -15.10
N ILE A 62 7.05 -6.30 -15.53
CA ILE A 62 5.69 -6.50 -16.07
C ILE A 62 4.91 -7.28 -15.01
N ALA A 63 3.65 -6.88 -14.77
CA ALA A 63 2.76 -7.62 -13.88
C ALA A 63 2.36 -8.96 -14.53
N PRO A 64 2.74 -10.11 -13.94
CA PRO A 64 2.35 -11.42 -14.47
C PRO A 64 0.85 -11.67 -14.30
N ASP A 65 0.28 -12.62 -15.03
CA ASP A 65 -1.15 -12.97 -14.90
C ASP A 65 -1.54 -13.39 -13.47
N SER A 66 -0.61 -14.03 -12.75
CA SER A 66 -0.80 -14.41 -11.35
C SER A 66 -1.02 -13.21 -10.41
N TYR A 67 -0.50 -12.03 -10.74
CA TYR A 67 -0.79 -10.81 -9.99
C TYR A 67 -2.27 -10.45 -10.05
N TRP A 68 -2.84 -10.46 -11.26
CA TRP A 68 -4.25 -10.13 -11.49
C TRP A 68 -5.18 -11.19 -10.91
N GLN A 69 -4.86 -12.47 -11.13
CA GLN A 69 -5.63 -13.59 -10.58
C GLN A 69 -5.69 -13.51 -9.05
N SER A 70 -4.60 -13.12 -8.38
CA SER A 70 -4.59 -12.98 -6.91
C SER A 70 -5.59 -11.94 -6.40
N ILE A 71 -5.83 -10.87 -7.16
CA ILE A 71 -6.81 -9.83 -6.83
C ILE A 71 -8.23 -10.36 -7.04
N GLN A 72 -8.48 -11.02 -8.18
CA GLN A 72 -9.76 -11.64 -8.50
C GLN A 72 -10.16 -12.67 -7.44
N ASP A 73 -9.24 -13.57 -7.09
CA ASP A 73 -9.46 -14.60 -6.07
C ASP A 73 -9.71 -13.98 -4.70
N TRP A 74 -8.98 -12.92 -4.34
CA TRP A 74 -9.19 -12.22 -3.07
C TRP A 74 -10.58 -11.61 -2.98
N LEU A 75 -11.01 -10.89 -4.04
CA LEU A 75 -12.34 -10.28 -4.10
C LEU A 75 -13.46 -11.33 -4.06
N LEU A 76 -13.32 -12.41 -4.82
CA LEU A 76 -14.30 -13.48 -4.87
C LEU A 76 -14.41 -14.20 -3.51
N ASN A 77 -13.27 -14.59 -2.93
CA ASN A 77 -13.26 -15.37 -1.70
C ASN A 77 -13.68 -14.55 -0.48
N ARG A 78 -13.21 -13.29 -0.39
CA ARG A 78 -13.46 -12.45 0.79
C ARG A 78 -14.78 -11.71 0.72
N HIS A 79 -15.20 -11.32 -0.48
CA HIS A 79 -16.33 -10.42 -0.68
C HIS A 79 -17.43 -10.99 -1.57
N ARG A 80 -17.28 -12.22 -2.11
CA ARG A 80 -18.20 -12.81 -3.10
C ARG A 80 -18.38 -11.91 -4.33
N PHE A 81 -17.34 -11.15 -4.66
CA PHE A 81 -17.34 -10.20 -5.75
C PHE A 81 -16.44 -10.69 -6.87
N SER A 82 -17.04 -10.98 -8.02
CA SER A 82 -16.32 -11.42 -9.23
C SER A 82 -15.99 -10.19 -10.07
N VAL A 83 -14.76 -10.14 -10.57
CA VAL A 83 -14.29 -9.11 -11.51
C VAL A 83 -13.50 -9.78 -12.62
N GLU A 84 -13.63 -9.25 -13.82
CA GLU A 84 -12.91 -9.69 -15.01
C GLU A 84 -11.55 -8.97 -15.14
N ARG A 85 -10.66 -9.55 -15.94
CA ARG A 85 -9.29 -9.03 -16.07
C ARG A 85 -9.28 -7.62 -16.66
N ASP A 86 -10.14 -7.32 -17.62
CA ASP A 86 -10.24 -6.02 -18.30
C ASP A 86 -10.83 -4.92 -17.42
N GLU A 87 -11.45 -5.27 -16.29
CA GLU A 87 -11.91 -4.33 -15.26
C GLU A 87 -10.78 -3.89 -14.31
N LEU A 88 -9.61 -4.54 -14.38
CA LEU A 88 -8.47 -4.28 -13.49
C LEU A 88 -7.35 -3.51 -14.20
N THR A 89 -6.90 -2.44 -13.55
CA THR A 89 -5.69 -1.70 -13.92
C THR A 89 -4.84 -1.38 -12.70
N PHE A 90 -3.54 -1.17 -12.92
CA PHE A 90 -2.61 -0.80 -11.86
C PHE A 90 -2.58 0.71 -11.69
N ILE A 91 -2.68 1.16 -10.43
CA ILE A 91 -2.43 2.54 -10.06
C ILE A 91 -1.57 2.57 -8.79
N PRO A 92 -0.54 3.43 -8.69
CA PRO A 92 0.41 3.37 -7.58
C PRO A 92 -0.15 3.88 -6.24
N GLY A 93 -1.44 4.27 -6.18
CA GLY A 93 -2.11 4.63 -4.94
C GLY A 93 -3.50 5.20 -5.16
N ILE A 94 -4.38 5.02 -4.16
CA ILE A 94 -5.80 5.41 -4.24
C ILE A 94 -5.97 6.91 -4.46
N VAL A 95 -5.20 7.78 -3.79
CA VAL A 95 -5.31 9.24 -3.95
C VAL A 95 -5.03 9.67 -5.40
N ARG A 96 -4.06 9.04 -6.07
CA ARG A 96 -3.79 9.29 -7.49
C ARG A 96 -4.92 8.77 -8.38
N GLY A 97 -5.51 7.63 -8.02
CA GLY A 97 -6.69 7.11 -8.71
C GLY A 97 -7.91 8.00 -8.61
N LEU A 98 -8.17 8.56 -7.44
CA LEU A 98 -9.24 9.54 -7.26
C LEU A 98 -8.97 10.80 -8.10
N ALA A 99 -7.75 11.32 -8.07
CA ALA A 99 -7.38 12.49 -8.87
C ALA A 99 -7.54 12.22 -10.38
N MET A 100 -7.13 11.04 -10.86
CA MET A 100 -7.31 10.63 -12.26
C MET A 100 -8.79 10.48 -12.60
N ALA A 101 -9.59 9.85 -11.74
CA ALA A 101 -11.03 9.70 -11.96
C ALA A 101 -11.72 11.06 -12.07
N LEU A 102 -11.40 12.01 -11.19
CA LEU A 102 -11.91 13.38 -11.28
C LEU A 102 -11.54 14.04 -12.60
N GLN A 103 -10.27 13.97 -13.01
CA GLN A 103 -9.81 14.56 -14.27
C GLN A 103 -10.46 13.96 -15.52
N VAL A 104 -10.81 12.67 -15.48
CA VAL A 104 -11.38 11.96 -16.63
C VAL A 104 -12.90 12.08 -16.69
N PHE A 105 -13.58 12.11 -15.53
CA PHE A 105 -15.04 12.01 -15.46
C PHE A 105 -15.74 13.32 -15.07
N THR A 106 -15.01 14.43 -14.90
CA THR A 106 -15.59 15.74 -14.57
C THR A 106 -14.99 16.84 -15.42
N ASP A 107 -15.76 17.89 -15.66
CA ASP A 107 -15.31 19.13 -16.27
C ASP A 107 -15.09 20.23 -15.23
N LYS A 108 -14.34 21.27 -15.64
CA LYS A 108 -14.13 22.44 -14.78
C LYS A 108 -15.46 23.12 -14.47
N GLY A 109 -15.83 23.13 -13.19
CA GLY A 109 -17.06 23.75 -12.70
C GLY A 109 -18.10 22.74 -12.23
N ASP A 110 -17.89 21.45 -12.51
CA ASP A 110 -18.69 20.38 -11.94
C ASP A 110 -18.51 20.29 -10.42
N LYS A 111 -19.54 19.77 -9.75
CA LYS A 111 -19.54 19.52 -8.31
C LYS A 111 -19.49 18.01 -8.05
N VAL A 112 -18.69 17.61 -7.07
CA VAL A 112 -18.50 16.21 -6.61
C VAL A 112 -18.81 16.13 -5.12
#